data_AF-A0A0U4F4J2-F1
#
_entry.id   AF-A0A0U4F4J2-F1
#
_cell.length_a   1.000
_cell.length_b   1.000
_cell.length_c   1.000
_cell.angle_alpha   90.00
_cell.angle_beta   90.00
_cell.angle_gamma   90.00
#
_symmetry.space_group_name_H-M   'P 1'
#
loop_
_entity.id
_entity.type
_entity.pdbx_description
1 polymer ?
#
loop_
_entity_poly.entity_id
_entity_poly.type
_entity_poly.pdbx_seq_one_letter_code
_entity_poly.pdbx_strand_id
1 'polypeptide(L)'
;MKRLLSICLTLILFALIGCTTNENDKKEYSLLVVEGDKNISEDFGKYGGNESPVAEMEYFTSLKAAKERYPSYEIEKSPAVFIFETGGGDMKKLKFKTYDVEEAIGFLREVT
;
A
#
# COMPACT_ATOMS: atom_id res chain seq x y z
N MET A 1 3.41 12.20 -61.05
CA MET A 1 3.94 11.72 -59.75
C MET A 1 3.61 12.73 -58.66
N LYS A 2 2.43 12.66 -58.01
CA LYS A 2 2.04 13.58 -56.91
C LYS A 2 0.71 13.20 -56.22
N ARG A 3 0.37 11.92 -56.07
CA ARG A 3 -0.92 11.51 -55.42
C ARG A 3 -0.87 10.19 -54.64
N LEU A 4 0.30 9.78 -54.13
CA LEU A 4 0.43 8.53 -53.34
C LEU A 4 0.93 8.74 -51.91
N LEU A 5 1.13 10.00 -51.48
CA LEU A 5 1.71 10.28 -50.15
C LEU A 5 0.65 10.47 -49.04
N SER A 6 -0.65 10.43 -49.37
CA SER A 6 -1.69 10.85 -48.42
C SER A 6 -2.46 9.71 -47.74
N ILE A 7 -2.20 8.45 -48.11
CA ILE A 7 -2.99 7.30 -47.62
C ILE A 7 -2.32 6.59 -46.42
N CYS A 8 -1.01 6.79 -46.19
CA CYS A 8 -0.32 6.17 -45.04
C CYS A 8 -0.53 6.89 -43.70
N LEU A 9 -1.03 8.14 -43.68
CA LEU A 9 -1.09 8.92 -42.45
C LEU A 9 -2.32 8.63 -41.59
N THR A 10 -3.39 8.07 -42.16
CA THR A 10 -4.67 7.82 -41.46
C THR A 10 -4.75 6.47 -40.75
N LEU A 11 -3.82 5.54 -41.00
CA LEU A 11 -3.85 4.21 -40.38
C LEU A 11 -3.16 4.14 -39.00
N ILE A 12 -2.38 5.16 -38.62
CA ILE A 12 -1.63 5.17 -37.36
C ILE A 12 -2.50 5.61 -36.17
N LEU A 13 -3.63 6.29 -36.40
CA LEU A 13 -4.48 6.78 -35.30
C LEU A 13 -5.34 5.72 -34.61
N PHE A 14 -5.51 4.52 -35.20
CA PHE A 14 -6.32 3.45 -34.58
C PHE A 14 -5.54 2.51 -33.65
N ALA A 15 -4.21 2.65 -33.56
CA ALA A 15 -3.37 1.78 -32.72
C ALA A 15 -3.28 2.23 -31.25
N LEU A 16 -3.93 3.34 -30.86
CA LEU A 16 -3.92 3.90 -29.51
C LEU A 16 -5.23 3.67 -28.74
N ILE A 17 -6.06 2.70 -29.14
CA ILE A 17 -7.09 2.19 -28.24
C ILE A 17 -6.34 1.35 -27.21
N GLY A 18 -5.92 2.05 -26.15
CA GLY A 18 -5.12 1.50 -25.08
C GLY A 18 -5.73 0.21 -24.56
N CYS A 19 -4.85 -0.76 -24.30
CA CYS A 19 -5.14 -1.83 -23.37
C CYS A 19 -5.69 -1.18 -22.10
N THR A 20 -7.00 -1.19 -21.92
CA THR A 20 -7.57 -1.08 -20.59
C THR A 20 -7.09 -2.35 -19.90
N THR A 21 -6.01 -2.23 -19.13
CA THR A 21 -5.67 -3.22 -18.12
C THR A 21 -6.85 -3.24 -17.18
N ASN A 22 -7.74 -4.18 -17.44
CA ASN A 22 -8.80 -4.56 -16.55
C ASN A 22 -8.17 -5.49 -15.52
N GLU A 23 -7.16 -4.99 -14.82
CA GLU A 23 -6.70 -5.62 -13.60
C GLU A 23 -7.72 -5.20 -12.56
N ASN A 24 -8.47 -6.18 -12.07
CA ASN A 24 -9.03 -6.08 -10.73
C ASN A 24 -7.83 -5.90 -9.80
N ASP A 25 -7.35 -4.67 -9.67
CA ASP A 25 -6.29 -4.27 -8.75
C ASP A 25 -6.82 -4.49 -7.34
N LYS A 26 -6.68 -5.74 -6.86
CA LYS A 26 -6.93 -6.06 -5.48
C LYS A 26 -5.98 -5.19 -4.69
N LYS A 27 -6.52 -4.21 -3.96
CA LYS A 27 -5.72 -3.30 -3.15
C LYS A 27 -4.98 -4.14 -2.11
N GLU A 28 -3.66 -4.14 -2.19
CA GLU A 28 -2.82 -4.75 -1.18
C GLU A 28 -2.40 -3.68 -0.16
N TYR A 29 -2.10 -4.14 1.05
CA TYR A 29 -1.66 -3.29 2.14
C TYR A 29 -0.36 -3.80 2.77
N SER A 30 0.44 -2.86 3.24
CA SER A 30 1.62 -3.11 4.07
C SER A 30 1.44 -2.39 5.42
N LEU A 31 1.79 -3.07 6.51
CA LEU A 31 1.66 -2.55 7.87
C LEU A 31 3.05 -2.32 8.46
N LEU A 32 3.20 -1.20 9.14
CA LEU A 32 4.28 -0.94 10.09
C LEU A 32 3.65 -0.78 11.46
N VAL A 33 3.96 -1.69 12.37
CA VAL A 33 3.46 -1.71 13.75
C VAL A 33 4.63 -1.42 14.69
N VAL A 34 4.51 -0.34 15.44
CA VAL A 34 5.45 0.03 16.51
C VAL A 34 4.75 -0.24 17.83
N GLU A 35 5.19 -1.25 18.56
CA GLU A 35 4.50 -1.76 19.75
C GLU A 35 4.81 -0.91 20.99
N GLY A 36 6.10 -0.67 21.26
CA GLY A 36 6.55 -0.12 22.54
C GLY A 36 6.52 -1.18 23.64
N ASP A 37 5.99 -0.82 24.82
CA ASP A 37 6.03 -1.68 26.01
C ASP A 37 4.99 -2.82 25.98
N LYS A 38 3.92 -2.68 25.18
CA LYS A 38 2.85 -3.68 25.09
C LYS A 38 2.97 -4.44 23.77
N ASN A 39 3.07 -5.77 23.84
CA ASN A 39 2.97 -6.63 22.66
C ASN A 39 1.55 -6.54 22.08
N ILE A 40 1.46 -6.15 20.82
CA ILE A 40 0.20 -6.01 20.06
C ILE A 40 0.28 -6.76 18.72
N SER A 41 1.38 -7.46 18.44
CA SER A 41 1.57 -8.23 17.20
C SER A 41 0.49 -9.28 16.98
N GLU A 42 -0.01 -9.90 18.05
CA GLU A 42 -1.10 -10.88 17.99
C GLU A 42 -2.41 -10.27 17.48
N ASP A 43 -2.66 -8.99 17.75
CA ASP A 43 -3.88 -8.29 17.32
C ASP A 43 -3.92 -8.14 15.78
N PHE A 44 -2.74 -8.05 15.16
CA PHE A 44 -2.57 -7.88 13.71
C PHE A 44 -2.28 -9.19 12.96
N GLY A 45 -1.79 -10.22 13.64
CA GLY A 45 -1.38 -11.49 13.02
C GLY A 45 -2.48 -12.15 12.17
N LYS A 46 -3.74 -12.05 12.59
CA LYS A 46 -4.91 -12.58 11.85
C LYS A 46 -5.17 -11.88 10.51
N TYR A 47 -4.65 -10.67 10.32
CA TYR A 47 -4.72 -9.97 9.05
C TYR A 47 -3.55 -10.34 8.15
N GLY A 48 -2.59 -11.17 8.56
CA GLY A 48 -1.58 -11.70 7.63
C GLY A 48 -2.04 -12.96 6.92
N GLY A 49 -1.57 -13.18 5.70
CA GLY A 49 -1.70 -14.46 4.98
C GLY A 49 -2.41 -14.38 3.63
N ASN A 50 -2.50 -15.52 2.95
CA ASN A 50 -2.93 -15.61 1.53
C ASN A 50 -4.37 -15.16 1.26
N GLU A 51 -5.22 -15.09 2.29
CA GLU A 51 -6.63 -14.68 2.17
C GLU A 51 -6.87 -13.23 2.56
N SER A 52 -5.86 -12.54 3.10
CA SER A 52 -5.94 -11.13 3.51
C SER A 52 -5.35 -10.20 2.46
N PRO A 53 -5.86 -8.96 2.32
CA PRO A 53 -5.24 -7.94 1.49
C PRO A 53 -3.93 -7.40 2.09
N VAL A 54 -3.56 -7.75 3.32
CA VAL A 54 -2.26 -7.35 3.89
C VAL A 54 -1.16 -8.30 3.44
N ALA A 55 -0.29 -7.82 2.54
CA ALA A 55 0.81 -8.59 1.96
C ALA A 55 2.06 -8.59 2.86
N GLU A 56 2.31 -7.50 3.59
CA GLU A 56 3.52 -7.31 4.38
C GLU A 56 3.21 -6.71 5.76
N MET A 57 3.88 -7.21 6.80
CA MET A 57 3.82 -6.65 8.14
C MET A 57 5.23 -6.55 8.72
N GLU A 58 5.59 -5.36 9.19
CA GLU A 58 6.85 -5.11 9.89
C GLU A 58 6.54 -4.66 11.32
N TYR A 59 7.26 -5.24 12.29
CA TYR A 59 7.07 -4.99 13.71
C TYR A 59 8.32 -4.40 14.34
N PHE A 60 8.15 -3.34 15.12
CA PHE A 60 9.18 -2.77 15.98
C PHE A 60 8.71 -2.80 17.43
N THR A 61 9.45 -3.52 18.27
CA THR A 61 9.25 -3.48 19.73
C THR A 61 9.71 -2.15 20.33
N SER A 62 10.64 -1.44 19.68
CA SER A 62 11.23 -0.20 20.19
C SER A 62 10.86 1.00 19.31
N LEU A 63 10.24 2.02 19.94
CA LEU A 63 9.99 3.33 19.32
C LEU A 63 11.28 3.97 18.78
N LYS A 64 12.39 3.80 19.50
CA LYS A 64 13.69 4.32 19.07
C LYS A 64 14.15 3.66 17.77
N ALA A 65 14.08 2.33 17.69
CA ALA A 65 14.47 1.60 16.50
C ALA A 65 13.60 1.98 15.28
N ALA A 66 12.28 2.15 15.50
CA ALA A 66 11.36 2.59 14.45
C ALA A 66 11.71 4.01 13.95
N LYS A 67 12.00 4.96 14.84
CA LYS A 67 12.42 6.33 14.49
C LYS A 67 13.74 6.35 13.71
N GLU A 68 14.71 5.50 14.08
CA GLU A 68 15.99 5.41 13.39
C GLU A 68 15.84 4.82 11.98
N ARG A 69 14.96 3.81 11.81
CA ARG A 69 14.71 3.18 10.51
C ARG A 69 13.86 4.06 9.59
N TYR A 70 12.87 4.74 10.16
CA TYR A 70 11.86 5.53 9.44
C TYR A 70 11.76 6.97 9.97
N PRO A 71 12.84 7.76 9.87
CA PRO A 71 12.86 9.12 10.43
C PRO A 71 11.85 10.06 9.77
N SER A 72 11.47 9.80 8.51
CA SER A 72 10.51 10.61 7.75
C SER A 72 9.04 10.41 8.13
N TYR A 73 8.71 9.38 8.94
CA TYR A 73 7.32 9.07 9.30
C TYR A 73 6.84 9.78 10.57
N GLU A 74 7.72 10.54 11.23
CA GLU A 74 7.41 11.34 12.43
C GLU A 74 6.63 10.52 13.47
N ILE A 75 7.20 9.40 13.88
CA ILE A 75 6.57 8.47 14.82
C ILE A 75 6.69 9.05 16.23
N GLU A 76 5.70 9.79 16.73
CA GLU A 76 5.86 10.50 18.01
C GLU A 76 5.95 9.57 19.24
N LYS A 77 5.03 8.61 19.34
CA LYS A 77 4.83 7.70 20.47
C LYS A 77 4.49 6.28 20.02
N SER A 78 4.53 5.33 20.95
CA SER A 78 4.07 3.95 20.77
C SER A 78 2.88 3.65 21.71
N PRO A 79 1.92 2.79 21.33
CA PRO A 79 1.87 2.08 20.06
C PRO A 79 1.58 3.02 18.89
N ALA A 80 2.06 2.67 17.70
CA ALA A 80 1.75 3.37 16.45
C ALA A 80 1.57 2.36 15.33
N VAL A 81 0.56 2.57 14.51
CA VAL A 81 0.26 1.72 13.36
C VAL A 81 0.16 2.58 12.12
N PHE A 82 0.92 2.21 11.10
CA PHE A 82 0.89 2.82 9.79
C PHE A 82 0.43 1.77 8.78
N ILE A 83 -0.57 2.10 7.99
CA ILE A 83 -1.14 1.24 6.96
C ILE A 83 -0.92 1.92 5.62
N PHE A 84 -0.20 1.23 4.74
CA PHE A 84 0.14 1.69 3.41
C PHE A 84 -0.63 0.87 2.39
N GLU A 85 -1.18 1.50 1.36
CA GLU A 85 -1.67 0.80 0.17
C GLU A 85 -0.48 0.56 -0.78
N THR A 86 -0.36 -0.67 -1.26
CA THR A 86 0.62 -1.13 -2.23
C THR A 86 -0.14 -1.47 -3.51
N GLY A 87 -0.25 -0.50 -4.42
CA GLY A 87 -1.02 -0.63 -5.66
C GLY A 87 -0.28 -1.42 -6.75
N GLY A 88 0.23 -2.62 -6.44
CA GLY A 88 0.93 -3.49 -7.41
C GLY A 88 2.25 -2.96 -7.97
N GLY A 89 2.72 -1.80 -7.52
CA GLY A 89 3.98 -1.17 -7.94
C GLY A 89 4.87 -0.73 -6.76
N ASP A 90 6.03 -0.18 -7.07
CA ASP A 90 7.12 0.06 -6.10
C ASP A 90 6.83 1.14 -5.02
N MET A 91 5.77 1.94 -5.16
CA MET A 91 5.53 3.08 -4.27
C MET A 91 4.39 2.82 -3.27
N LYS A 92 4.76 2.63 -2.00
CA LYS A 92 3.83 2.55 -0.87
C LYS A 92 3.19 3.91 -0.60
N LYS A 93 1.85 3.99 -0.54
CA LYS A 93 1.12 5.22 -0.17
C LYS A 93 0.52 5.09 1.22
N LEU A 94 0.90 5.97 2.14
CA LEU A 94 0.30 6.02 3.48
C LEU A 94 -1.20 6.32 3.37
N LYS A 95 -2.03 5.44 3.92
CA LYS A 95 -3.50 5.60 3.97
C LYS A 95 -4.01 5.88 5.37
N PHE A 96 -3.38 5.26 6.36
CA PHE A 96 -3.83 5.38 7.74
C PHE A 96 -2.62 5.44 8.67
N LYS A 97 -2.65 6.37 9.62
CA LYS A 97 -1.69 6.50 10.72
C LYS A 97 -2.51 6.73 11.97
N THR A 98 -2.34 5.88 12.97
CA THR A 98 -2.96 6.06 14.28
C THR A 98 -2.03 5.58 15.39
N TYR A 99 -2.30 6.06 16.60
CA TYR A 99 -1.71 5.58 17.84
C TYR A 99 -2.69 4.72 18.65
N ASP A 100 -3.90 4.50 18.12
CA ASP A 100 -4.93 3.66 18.71
C ASP A 100 -5.01 2.34 17.92
N VAL A 101 -4.81 1.23 18.64
CA VAL A 101 -4.80 -0.12 18.06
C VAL A 101 -6.18 -0.50 17.54
N GLU A 102 -7.26 -0.12 18.23
CA GLU A 102 -8.62 -0.45 17.83
C GLU A 102 -9.05 0.32 16.58
N GLU A 103 -8.60 1.57 16.42
CA GLU A 103 -8.82 2.32 15.18
C GLU A 103 -8.13 1.66 13.99
N ALA A 104 -6.89 1.20 14.16
CA ALA A 104 -6.15 0.50 13.10
C ALA A 104 -6.84 -0.82 12.72
N ILE A 105 -7.27 -1.59 13.71
CA ILE A 105 -8.03 -2.84 13.51
C ILE A 105 -9.36 -2.54 12.81
N GLY A 106 -10.05 -1.47 13.21
CA GLY A 106 -11.28 -1.01 12.58
C GLY A 106 -11.09 -0.76 11.09
N PHE A 107 -10.06 0.00 10.73
CA PHE A 107 -9.69 0.21 9.32
C PHE A 107 -9.45 -1.11 8.58
N LEU A 108 -8.67 -2.03 9.18
CA LEU A 108 -8.37 -3.32 8.54
C LEU A 108 -9.61 -4.17 8.31
N ARG A 109 -10.60 -4.13 9.22
CA ARG A 109 -11.89 -4.83 9.05
C ARG A 109 -12.74 -4.25 7.92
N GLU A 110 -12.58 -2.98 7.57
CA GLU A 110 -13.33 -2.36 6.48
C GLU A 110 -12.74 -2.71 5.10
N VAL A 111 -11.43 -2.97 5.05
CA VAL A 111 -10.71 -3.25 3.80
C VAL A 111 -10.43 -4.74 3.55
N THR A 112 -10.64 -5.60 4.57
CA THR A 112 -10.51 -7.07 4.50
C THR A 112 -11.88 -7.71 4.47
#